data_AF-A0A3D0EU26-F1
#
_entry.id   AF-A0A3D0EU26-F1
#
_cell.length_a   1.000
_cell.length_b   1.000
_cell.length_c   1.000
_cell.angle_alpha   90.00
_cell.angle_beta   90.00
_cell.angle_gamma   90.00
#
_symmetry.space_group_name_H-M   'P 1'
#
loop_
_entity.id
_entity.type
_entity.pdbx_description
1 polymer ?
#
loop_
_entity_poly.entity_id
_entity_poly.type
_entity_poly.pdbx_seq_one_letter_code
_entity_poly.pdbx_strand_id
1 'polypeptide(L)'
;MSERKANLVLPNGEGSIDFPIHSGTIGPDAIDIRTLLSKTGKVTYYPGFLSTASCRSAITYIDGDEGVLLYRGYPIEQLAKQCDFLEVCHLLLNGELPNAEEKTRFDSKVMRHNMVHDQINNFFRGFRRDAHPMAILVGTVGALSAFYHDSLDLDNPSHREISQFRLIAKIPTLAAMAYKYSVGQPFVYPDNKLSYSANFMQMLFSVPSEEYKVNETLARALDRIFILHADHEQNASTSTVRLAGSSGANPFACIAAGIACLWGPAHGGANEACLDMLEEIGDVSRVGEYIKKAKDKNSGFR
;
A
#
# COMPACT_ATOMS: atom_id res chain seq x y z
N MET A 1 30.88 1.78 -15.29
CA MET A 1 30.67 3.15 -14.77
C MET A 1 29.93 3.91 -15.86
N SER A 2 28.97 4.79 -15.53
CA SER A 2 28.30 5.62 -16.55
C SER A 2 29.32 6.56 -17.20
N GLU A 3 29.29 6.64 -18.53
CA GLU A 3 30.13 7.58 -19.29
C GLU A 3 29.62 9.02 -19.20
N ARG A 4 28.32 9.21 -18.91
CA ARG A 4 27.69 10.53 -18.76
C ARG A 4 27.86 11.05 -17.34
N LYS A 5 28.21 12.34 -17.22
CA LYS A 5 28.51 13.00 -15.96
C LYS A 5 27.86 14.38 -15.92
N ALA A 6 27.37 14.76 -14.74
CA ALA A 6 27.00 16.12 -14.40
C ALA A 6 28.16 16.79 -13.68
N ASN A 7 28.49 18.02 -14.06
CA ASN A 7 29.56 18.78 -13.44
C ASN A 7 28.97 19.75 -12.41
N LEU A 8 29.41 19.64 -11.16
CA LEU A 8 29.07 20.58 -10.09
C LEU A 8 30.23 21.55 -9.90
N VAL A 9 30.01 22.82 -10.24
CA VAL A 9 30.98 23.90 -9.99
C VAL A 9 30.81 24.40 -8.56
N LEU A 10 31.89 24.34 -7.77
CA LEU A 10 31.89 24.80 -6.39
C LEU A 10 32.21 26.30 -6.31
N PRO A 11 31.67 27.03 -5.31
CA PRO A 11 31.93 28.46 -5.14
C PRO A 11 33.39 28.74 -4.77
N ASN A 12 33.80 30.01 -4.83
CA ASN A 12 35.09 30.52 -4.34
C ASN A 12 36.34 29.88 -4.98
N GLY A 13 36.23 29.35 -6.20
CA GLY A 13 37.37 28.74 -6.88
C GLY A 13 37.75 27.35 -6.35
N GLU A 14 36.88 26.69 -5.58
CA GLU A 14 37.06 25.32 -5.08
C GLU A 14 37.06 24.24 -6.19
N GLY A 15 36.98 24.65 -7.46
CA GLY A 15 37.01 23.78 -8.64
C GLY A 15 35.65 23.21 -9.01
N SER A 16 35.67 22.17 -9.83
CA SER A 16 34.47 21.46 -10.26
C SER A 16 34.61 19.96 -10.03
N ILE A 17 33.52 19.30 -9.68
CA ILE A 17 33.50 17.87 -9.41
C ILE A 17 32.43 17.21 -10.29
N ASP A 18 32.83 16.11 -10.94
CA ASP A 18 31.91 15.30 -11.72
C ASP A 18 31.17 14.27 -10.87
N PHE A 19 29.88 14.15 -11.13
CA PHE A 19 28.99 13.12 -10.60
C PHE A 19 28.41 12.28 -11.75
N PRO A 20 28.44 10.93 -11.65
CA PRO A 20 27.84 10.07 -12.65
C PRO A 20 26.34 10.34 -12.83
N ILE A 21 25.85 10.23 -14.06
CA ILE A 21 24.41 10.24 -14.37
C ILE A 21 23.95 8.81 -14.62
N HIS A 22 22.90 8.36 -13.94
CA HIS A 22 22.24 7.08 -14.17
C HIS A 22 20.94 7.28 -14.93
N SER A 23 20.72 6.45 -15.96
CA SER A 23 19.44 6.38 -16.67
C SER A 23 18.62 5.19 -16.21
N GLY A 24 17.32 5.41 -16.02
CA GLY A 24 16.34 4.34 -15.98
C GLY A 24 16.06 3.79 -17.38
N THR A 25 15.26 2.72 -17.44
CA THR A 25 14.62 2.29 -18.70
C THR A 25 13.54 3.27 -19.14
N ILE A 26 12.95 3.99 -18.19
CA ILE A 26 11.93 5.03 -18.36
C ILE A 26 12.07 6.04 -17.21
N GLY A 27 11.55 7.26 -17.41
CA GLY A 27 11.62 8.34 -16.43
C GLY A 27 12.89 9.20 -16.52
N PRO A 28 13.07 10.15 -15.60
CA PRO A 28 14.18 11.10 -15.63
C PRO A 28 15.52 10.45 -15.26
N ASP A 29 16.60 11.05 -15.76
CA ASP A 29 17.97 10.73 -15.35
C ASP A 29 18.22 11.16 -13.89
N ALA A 30 18.99 10.36 -13.15
CA ALA A 30 19.38 10.63 -11.77
C ALA A 30 20.88 10.94 -11.65
N ILE A 31 21.22 12.02 -10.96
CA ILE A 31 22.62 12.37 -10.65
C ILE A 31 23.05 11.66 -9.36
N ASP A 32 24.14 10.88 -9.45
CA ASP A 32 24.65 10.10 -8.33
C ASP A 32 25.49 10.93 -7.38
N ILE A 33 24.85 11.44 -6.33
CA ILE A 33 25.48 12.27 -5.31
C ILE A 33 26.01 11.49 -4.09
N ARG A 34 26.14 10.15 -4.16
CA ARG A 34 26.60 9.33 -3.01
C ARG A 34 27.99 9.72 -2.50
N THR A 35 28.84 10.26 -3.38
CA THR A 35 30.20 10.72 -3.04
C THR A 35 30.28 12.23 -2.78
N LEU A 36 29.16 12.95 -2.72
CA LEU A 36 29.15 14.41 -2.55
C LEU A 36 29.84 14.84 -1.26
N LEU A 37 29.44 14.24 -0.13
CA LEU A 37 29.98 14.59 1.18
C LEU A 37 31.48 14.31 1.26
N SER A 38 31.92 13.12 0.84
CA SER A 38 33.35 12.76 0.91
C SER A 38 34.23 13.58 -0.03
N LYS A 39 33.70 14.05 -1.17
CA LYS A 39 34.44 14.88 -2.13
C LYS A 39 34.42 16.37 -1.81
N THR A 40 33.38 16.88 -1.13
CA THR A 40 33.15 18.35 -0.99
C THR A 40 33.01 18.85 0.44
N GLY A 41 32.77 17.96 1.40
CA GLY A 41 32.35 18.32 2.76
C GLY A 41 30.93 18.89 2.85
N LYS A 42 30.12 18.81 1.78
CA LYS A 42 28.79 19.41 1.67
C LYS A 42 27.70 18.35 1.52
N VAL A 43 26.47 18.69 1.91
CA VAL A 43 25.27 17.86 1.72
C VAL A 43 24.24 18.60 0.86
N THR A 44 23.31 17.87 0.25
CA THR A 44 22.11 18.49 -0.34
C THR A 44 21.12 18.81 0.79
N TYR A 45 20.39 19.91 0.64
CA TYR A 45 19.31 20.28 1.54
C TYR A 45 18.01 20.33 0.75
N TYR A 46 17.15 19.34 0.97
CA TYR A 46 15.89 19.22 0.25
C TYR A 46 14.80 18.53 1.11
N PRO A 47 14.19 19.28 2.05
CA PRO A 47 13.09 18.76 2.85
C PRO A 47 11.96 18.20 1.98
N GLY A 48 11.49 16.98 2.27
CA GLY A 48 10.40 16.33 1.56
C GLY A 48 10.80 15.47 0.35
N PHE A 49 12.09 15.42 -0.03
CA PHE A 49 12.63 14.49 -1.03
C PHE A 49 12.03 14.54 -2.46
N LEU A 50 11.21 15.54 -2.81
CA LEU A 50 10.57 15.69 -4.15
C LEU A 50 11.54 15.61 -5.36
N SER A 51 12.82 15.94 -5.19
CA SER A 51 13.85 15.86 -6.25
C SER A 51 14.98 14.89 -5.91
N THR A 52 14.74 13.97 -4.96
CA THR A 52 15.72 12.99 -4.51
C THR A 52 15.19 11.57 -4.76
N ALA A 53 15.76 10.89 -5.76
CA ALA A 53 15.52 9.47 -5.96
C ALA A 53 16.25 8.66 -4.88
N SER A 54 15.51 8.07 -3.94
CA SER A 54 16.07 7.33 -2.80
C SER A 54 16.41 5.87 -3.11
N CYS A 55 15.87 5.32 -4.19
CA CYS A 55 16.07 3.91 -4.56
C CYS A 55 16.01 3.69 -6.08
N ARG A 56 16.48 2.52 -6.51
CA ARG A 56 16.18 1.97 -7.83
C ARG A 56 15.04 0.98 -7.69
N SER A 57 14.03 1.09 -8.54
CA SER A 57 12.86 0.20 -8.55
C SER A 57 12.59 -0.32 -9.96
N ALA A 58 11.90 -1.46 -10.04
CA ALA A 58 11.38 -2.05 -11.27
C ALA A 58 9.93 -2.55 -11.06
N ILE A 59 9.24 -2.01 -10.05
CA ILE A 59 7.90 -2.46 -9.65
C ILE A 59 6.83 -1.63 -10.36
N THR A 60 6.86 -0.32 -10.17
CA THR A 60 5.83 0.61 -10.67
C THR A 60 6.49 1.82 -11.31
N TYR A 61 5.88 2.34 -12.36
CA TYR A 61 6.23 3.61 -12.98
C TYR A 61 5.00 4.51 -13.07
N ILE A 62 5.20 5.81 -12.83
CA ILE A 62 4.15 6.83 -12.91
C ILE A 62 4.66 7.98 -13.77
N ASP A 63 3.81 8.43 -14.68
CA ASP A 63 3.90 9.74 -15.33
C ASP A 63 2.62 10.50 -15.04
N GLY A 64 2.69 11.48 -14.13
CA GLY A 64 1.51 12.23 -13.68
C GLY A 64 0.96 13.17 -14.76
N ASP A 65 1.82 13.70 -15.62
CA ASP A 65 1.42 14.66 -16.66
C ASP A 65 0.71 13.93 -17.81
N GLU A 66 1.19 12.75 -18.17
CA GLU A 66 0.59 11.90 -19.21
C GLU A 66 -0.49 10.93 -18.68
N GLY A 67 -0.72 10.91 -17.36
CA GLY A 67 -1.71 10.03 -16.72
C GLY A 67 -1.39 8.54 -16.83
N VAL A 68 -0.11 8.19 -16.81
CA VAL A 68 0.38 6.80 -16.96
C VAL A 68 0.67 6.18 -15.60
N LEU A 69 0.13 4.99 -15.36
CA LEU A 69 0.47 4.13 -14.22
C LEU A 69 0.72 2.70 -14.73
N LEU A 70 1.94 2.20 -14.52
CA LEU A 70 2.37 0.88 -14.96
C LEU A 70 2.77 0.03 -13.77
N TYR A 71 2.24 -1.19 -13.65
CA TYR A 71 2.80 -2.22 -12.78
C TYR A 71 3.59 -3.21 -13.63
N ARG A 72 4.90 -3.34 -13.36
CA ARG A 72 5.83 -4.19 -14.13
C ARG A 72 5.78 -3.93 -15.65
N GLY A 73 5.45 -2.70 -16.05
CA GLY A 73 5.31 -2.30 -17.45
C GLY A 73 3.90 -2.46 -18.04
N TYR A 74 2.98 -3.14 -17.34
CA TYR A 74 1.59 -3.30 -17.77
C TYR A 74 0.75 -2.08 -17.35
N PRO A 75 -0.01 -1.44 -18.28
CA PRO A 75 -0.90 -0.35 -17.92
C PRO A 75 -2.02 -0.77 -16.95
N ILE A 76 -2.27 0.06 -15.94
CA ILE A 76 -3.20 -0.27 -14.86
C ILE A 76 -4.62 -0.58 -15.35
N GLU A 77 -5.09 0.10 -16.40
CA GLU A 77 -6.41 -0.11 -16.98
C GLU A 77 -6.57 -1.46 -17.67
N GLN A 78 -5.46 -2.06 -18.14
CA GLN A 78 -5.47 -3.42 -18.67
C GLN A 78 -5.58 -4.43 -17.52
N LEU A 79 -4.78 -4.26 -16.47
CA LEU A 79 -4.81 -5.11 -15.27
C LEU A 79 -6.19 -5.07 -14.60
N ALA A 80 -6.77 -3.89 -14.38
CA ALA A 80 -8.08 -3.75 -13.75
C ALA A 80 -9.25 -4.35 -14.57
N LYS A 81 -9.08 -4.50 -15.89
CA LYS A 81 -10.08 -5.11 -16.77
C LYS A 81 -9.89 -6.62 -16.88
N GLN A 82 -8.66 -7.08 -17.02
CA GLN A 82 -8.33 -8.44 -17.47
C GLN A 82 -7.83 -9.36 -16.36
N CYS A 83 -7.36 -8.82 -15.23
CA CYS A 83 -6.84 -9.59 -14.12
C CYS A 83 -7.76 -9.53 -12.89
N ASP A 84 -7.53 -10.46 -11.98
CA ASP A 84 -7.95 -10.38 -10.57
C ASP A 84 -6.83 -9.86 -9.66
N PHE A 85 -7.18 -9.54 -8.41
CA PHE A 85 -6.21 -8.97 -7.47
C PHE A 85 -5.04 -9.91 -7.15
N LEU A 86 -5.25 -11.23 -7.07
CA LEU A 86 -4.18 -12.16 -6.72
C LEU A 86 -3.18 -12.36 -7.87
N GLU A 87 -3.64 -12.28 -9.13
CA GLU A 87 -2.76 -12.20 -10.29
C GLU A 87 -1.88 -10.95 -10.24
N VAL A 88 -2.44 -9.80 -9.84
CA VAL A 88 -1.67 -8.56 -9.67
C VAL A 88 -0.70 -8.66 -8.49
N CYS A 89 -1.06 -9.30 -7.37
CA CYS A 89 -0.11 -9.61 -6.30
C CYS A 89 1.05 -10.48 -6.80
N HIS A 90 0.75 -11.52 -7.59
CA HIS A 90 1.78 -12.37 -8.18
C HIS A 90 2.71 -11.56 -9.10
N LEU A 91 2.15 -10.71 -9.97
CA LEU A 91 2.89 -9.82 -10.85
C LEU A 91 3.83 -8.90 -10.07
N LEU A 92 3.33 -8.24 -9.03
CA LEU A 92 4.13 -7.31 -8.24
C LEU A 92 5.27 -8.01 -7.50
N LEU A 93 5.04 -9.21 -6.97
CA LEU A 93 6.06 -9.98 -6.26
C LEU A 93 7.10 -10.62 -7.20
N ASN A 94 6.66 -11.22 -8.31
CA ASN A 94 7.49 -12.08 -9.15
C ASN A 94 8.01 -11.39 -10.42
N GLY A 95 7.43 -10.26 -10.81
CA GLY A 95 7.83 -9.49 -11.99
C GLY A 95 7.03 -9.80 -13.26
N GLU A 96 6.34 -10.94 -13.33
CA GLU A 96 5.55 -11.37 -14.48
C GLU A 96 4.18 -11.90 -14.06
N LEU A 97 3.22 -11.86 -14.99
CA LEU A 97 1.89 -12.44 -14.79
C LEU A 97 1.99 -13.97 -14.68
N PRO A 98 1.20 -14.60 -13.78
CA PRO A 98 1.25 -16.04 -13.61
C PRO A 98 0.65 -16.77 -14.82
N ASN A 99 1.20 -17.94 -15.15
CA ASN A 99 0.46 -18.92 -15.94
C ASN A 99 -0.62 -19.61 -15.09
N ALA A 100 -1.46 -20.45 -15.70
CA ALA A 100 -2.59 -21.09 -15.01
C ALA A 100 -2.19 -21.96 -13.80
N GLU A 101 -1.06 -22.67 -13.88
CA GLU A 101 -0.55 -23.50 -12.78
C GLU A 101 -0.03 -22.62 -11.64
N GLU A 102 0.75 -21.60 -11.98
CA GLU A 102 1.30 -20.62 -11.04
C GLU A 102 0.19 -19.89 -10.29
N LYS A 103 -0.86 -19.46 -11.01
CA LYS A 103 -2.04 -18.83 -10.43
C LYS A 103 -2.72 -19.76 -9.42
N THR A 104 -3.01 -21.00 -9.83
CA THR A 104 -3.66 -21.99 -8.95
C THR A 104 -2.84 -22.24 -7.68
N ARG A 105 -1.52 -22.34 -7.82
CA ARG A 105 -0.60 -22.53 -6.68
C ARG A 105 -0.57 -21.31 -5.77
N PHE A 106 -0.48 -20.11 -6.35
CA PHE A 106 -0.42 -18.84 -5.62
C PHE A 106 -1.71 -18.61 -4.83
N ASP A 107 -2.86 -18.72 -5.50
CA ASP A 107 -4.18 -18.57 -4.89
C ASP A 107 -4.37 -19.56 -3.74
N SER A 108 -4.06 -20.84 -3.97
CA SER A 108 -4.15 -21.87 -2.93
C SER A 108 -3.25 -21.57 -1.73
N LYS A 109 -2.03 -21.07 -1.96
CA LYS A 109 -1.10 -20.70 -0.89
C LYS A 109 -1.62 -19.51 -0.08
N VAL A 110 -2.15 -18.47 -0.73
CA VAL A 110 -2.78 -17.32 -0.04
C VAL A 110 -4.00 -17.77 0.75
N MET A 111 -4.94 -18.45 0.11
CA MET A 111 -6.22 -18.83 0.74
C MET A 111 -6.03 -19.82 1.89
N ARG A 112 -5.00 -20.66 1.89
CA ARG A 112 -4.70 -21.55 3.04
C ARG A 112 -4.05 -20.84 4.24
N HIS A 113 -3.69 -19.56 4.11
CA HIS A 113 -3.12 -18.75 5.19
C HIS A 113 -4.06 -17.64 5.67
N ASN A 114 -5.29 -17.55 5.17
CA ASN A 114 -6.21 -16.43 5.46
C ASN A 114 -6.74 -16.44 6.91
N MET A 115 -6.85 -17.60 7.55
CA MET A 115 -7.27 -17.71 8.95
C MET A 115 -6.14 -17.25 9.88
N VAL A 116 -6.47 -16.39 10.84
CA VAL A 116 -5.54 -15.91 11.87
C VAL A 116 -5.47 -16.89 13.04
N HIS A 117 -4.37 -16.84 13.80
CA HIS A 117 -4.22 -17.65 15.02
C HIS A 117 -5.33 -17.28 16.02
N ASP A 118 -6.01 -18.25 16.63
CA ASP A 118 -7.20 -18.01 17.44
C ASP A 118 -6.96 -17.03 18.61
N GLN A 119 -5.76 -17.06 19.22
CA GLN A 119 -5.36 -16.11 20.26
C GLN A 119 -5.47 -14.62 19.84
N ILE A 120 -5.44 -14.30 18.53
CA ILE A 120 -5.68 -12.94 18.03
C ILE A 120 -7.10 -12.48 18.37
N ASN A 121 -8.09 -13.37 18.44
CA ASN A 121 -9.45 -13.03 18.88
C ASN A 121 -9.46 -12.42 20.29
N ASN A 122 -8.59 -12.91 21.18
CA ASN A 122 -8.42 -12.36 22.52
C ASN A 122 -7.69 -11.02 22.51
N PHE A 123 -6.71 -10.84 21.61
CA PHE A 123 -6.00 -9.58 21.45
C PHE A 123 -6.96 -8.43 21.05
N PHE A 124 -7.91 -8.69 20.14
CA PHE A 124 -8.93 -7.70 19.77
C PHE A 124 -9.77 -7.20 20.96
N ARG A 125 -9.98 -8.03 21.99
CA ARG A 125 -10.75 -7.65 23.18
C ARG A 125 -10.01 -6.64 24.07
N GLY A 126 -8.72 -6.40 23.83
CA GLY A 126 -7.94 -5.36 24.52
C GLY A 126 -8.19 -3.94 24.01
N PHE A 127 -8.77 -3.77 22.82
CA PHE A 127 -9.13 -2.46 22.30
C PHE A 127 -10.44 -1.94 22.93
N ARG A 128 -10.67 -0.63 22.86
CA ARG A 128 -11.99 -0.05 23.14
C ARG A 128 -12.91 -0.28 21.94
N ARG A 129 -14.22 -0.42 22.20
CA ARG A 129 -15.23 -0.61 21.14
C ARG A 129 -15.39 0.58 20.20
N ASP A 130 -15.09 1.78 20.68
CA ASP A 130 -15.12 3.03 19.92
C ASP A 130 -13.77 3.36 19.25
N ALA A 131 -12.80 2.43 19.27
CA ALA A 131 -11.53 2.64 18.60
C ALA A 131 -11.69 2.67 17.07
N HIS A 132 -11.00 3.60 16.43
CA HIS A 132 -10.97 3.70 14.97
C HIS A 132 -10.41 2.41 14.33
N PRO A 133 -11.01 1.86 13.27
CA PRO A 133 -10.54 0.61 12.65
C PRO A 133 -9.06 0.61 12.24
N MET A 134 -8.54 1.76 11.76
CA MET A 134 -7.11 1.90 11.44
C MET A 134 -6.21 1.76 12.68
N ALA A 135 -6.63 2.25 13.85
CA ALA A 135 -5.85 2.10 15.08
C ALA A 135 -5.77 0.61 15.50
N ILE A 136 -6.89 -0.10 15.38
CA ILE A 136 -6.97 -1.55 15.63
C ILE A 136 -6.05 -2.30 14.65
N LEU A 137 -6.07 -1.92 13.37
CA LEU A 137 -5.25 -2.56 12.34
C LEU A 137 -3.75 -2.33 12.56
N VAL A 138 -3.33 -1.09 12.88
CA VAL A 138 -1.92 -0.78 13.25
C VAL A 138 -1.47 -1.65 14.42
N GLY A 139 -2.25 -1.67 15.51
CA GLY A 139 -1.91 -2.43 16.71
C GLY A 139 -1.85 -3.95 16.46
N THR A 140 -2.79 -4.48 15.68
CA THR A 140 -2.89 -5.92 15.44
C THR A 140 -1.86 -6.42 14.44
N VAL A 141 -1.61 -5.68 13.36
CA VAL A 141 -0.55 -6.03 12.40
C VAL A 141 0.82 -5.92 13.05
N GLY A 142 1.06 -4.90 13.89
CA GLY A 142 2.30 -4.78 14.65
C GLY A 142 2.49 -5.93 15.66
N ALA A 143 1.41 -6.49 16.20
CA ALA A 143 1.46 -7.63 17.10
C ALA A 143 1.70 -8.97 16.39
N LEU A 144 1.52 -9.07 15.07
CA LEU A 144 1.65 -10.34 14.33
C LEU A 144 3.01 -11.01 14.53
N SER A 145 4.09 -10.24 14.68
CA SER A 145 5.42 -10.81 14.93
C SER A 145 5.52 -11.58 16.24
N ALA A 146 4.65 -11.32 17.23
CA ALA A 146 4.58 -12.08 18.48
C ALA A 146 3.87 -13.43 18.33
N PHE A 147 3.01 -13.58 17.31
CA PHE A 147 2.30 -14.83 17.01
C PHE A 147 3.01 -15.67 15.93
N TYR A 148 3.68 -15.00 15.01
CA TYR A 148 4.30 -15.57 13.81
C TYR A 148 5.82 -15.32 13.81
N HIS A 149 6.46 -15.61 14.95
CA HIS A 149 7.89 -15.39 15.18
C HIS A 149 8.81 -16.38 14.44
N ASP A 150 8.24 -17.41 13.82
CA ASP A 150 8.90 -18.44 13.03
C ASP A 150 9.39 -17.94 11.65
N SER A 151 8.99 -16.74 11.20
CA SER A 151 9.32 -16.22 9.85
C SER A 151 9.86 -14.78 9.84
N LEU A 152 10.66 -14.38 10.84
CA LEU A 152 11.11 -12.98 11.00
C LEU A 152 12.50 -12.66 10.44
N ASP A 153 13.32 -13.68 10.20
CA ASP A 153 14.67 -13.50 9.64
C ASP A 153 14.63 -12.98 8.20
N LEU A 154 15.10 -11.75 7.99
CA LEU A 154 15.12 -11.10 6.69
C LEU A 154 16.21 -11.64 5.76
N ASP A 155 17.24 -12.30 6.26
CA ASP A 155 18.29 -12.88 5.41
C ASP A 155 17.85 -14.23 4.82
N ASN A 156 16.93 -14.93 5.49
CA ASN A 156 16.35 -16.18 5.03
C ASN A 156 15.24 -15.97 3.97
N PRO A 157 15.43 -16.40 2.70
CA PRO A 157 14.43 -16.24 1.64
C PRO A 157 13.09 -16.90 1.94
N SER A 158 13.09 -18.05 2.62
CA SER A 158 11.87 -18.77 2.99
C SER A 158 11.06 -17.98 4.02
N HIS A 159 11.71 -17.37 5.00
CA HIS A 159 11.04 -16.53 6.00
C HIS A 159 10.40 -15.29 5.36
N ARG A 160 11.12 -14.64 4.43
CA ARG A 160 10.57 -13.53 3.65
C ARG A 160 9.32 -13.96 2.88
N GLU A 161 9.37 -15.09 2.18
CA GLU A 161 8.24 -15.61 1.42
C GLU A 161 7.04 -15.94 2.33
N ILE A 162 7.25 -16.66 3.43
CA ILE A 162 6.19 -17.02 4.39
C ILE A 162 5.53 -15.75 4.93
N SER A 163 6.30 -14.74 5.31
CA SER A 163 5.77 -13.47 5.82
C SER A 163 4.98 -12.70 4.76
N GLN A 164 5.43 -12.68 3.50
CA GLN A 164 4.69 -12.08 2.38
C GLN A 164 3.31 -12.72 2.21
N PHE A 165 3.24 -14.06 2.12
CA PHE A 165 1.96 -14.77 1.98
C PHE A 165 1.06 -14.58 3.20
N ARG A 166 1.61 -14.59 4.42
CA ARG A 166 0.85 -14.33 5.65
C ARG A 166 0.25 -12.93 5.64
N LEU A 167 0.99 -11.91 5.22
CA LEU A 167 0.48 -10.54 5.16
C LEU A 167 -0.66 -10.42 4.14
N ILE A 168 -0.45 -10.87 2.90
CA ILE A 168 -1.49 -10.84 1.86
C ILE A 168 -2.74 -11.60 2.31
N ALA A 169 -2.58 -12.79 2.87
CA ALA A 169 -3.72 -13.61 3.27
C ALA A 169 -4.49 -13.06 4.48
N LYS A 170 -3.80 -12.46 5.46
CA LYS A 170 -4.39 -12.13 6.77
C LYS A 170 -4.88 -10.69 6.88
N ILE A 171 -4.35 -9.75 6.09
CA ILE A 171 -4.78 -8.34 6.13
C ILE A 171 -6.31 -8.21 5.94
N PRO A 172 -6.97 -8.88 4.96
CA PRO A 172 -8.43 -8.81 4.81
C PRO A 172 -9.17 -9.35 6.02
N THR A 173 -8.70 -10.46 6.59
CA THR A 173 -9.30 -11.06 7.80
C THR A 173 -9.23 -10.08 8.97
N LEU A 174 -8.07 -9.46 9.21
CA LEU A 174 -7.88 -8.48 10.28
C LEU A 174 -8.71 -7.21 10.06
N ALA A 175 -8.80 -6.72 8.82
CA ALA A 175 -9.62 -5.57 8.47
C ALA A 175 -11.11 -5.85 8.69
N ALA A 176 -11.60 -7.02 8.29
CA ALA A 176 -12.99 -7.42 8.52
C ALA A 176 -13.29 -7.60 10.01
N MET A 177 -12.36 -8.19 10.77
CA MET A 177 -12.46 -8.26 12.24
C MET A 177 -12.52 -6.87 12.87
N ALA A 178 -11.71 -5.90 12.41
CA ALA A 178 -11.76 -4.53 12.93
C ALA A 178 -13.13 -3.87 12.69
N TYR A 179 -13.72 -4.07 11.51
CA TYR A 179 -15.09 -3.61 11.21
C TYR A 179 -16.13 -4.31 12.10
N LYS A 180 -16.14 -5.64 12.16
CA LYS A 180 -17.07 -6.41 13.01
C LYS A 180 -16.95 -6.00 14.48
N TYR A 181 -15.73 -5.72 14.93
CA TYR A 181 -15.47 -5.26 16.28
C TYR A 181 -16.10 -3.89 16.58
N SER A 182 -15.99 -2.93 15.65
CA SER A 182 -16.55 -1.58 15.84
C SER A 182 -18.08 -1.56 15.83
N VAL A 183 -18.72 -2.43 15.05
CA VAL A 183 -20.19 -2.54 15.00
C VAL A 183 -20.77 -3.55 15.99
N GLY A 184 -19.94 -4.16 16.83
CA GLY A 184 -20.38 -5.08 17.90
C GLY A 184 -20.86 -6.47 17.43
N GLN A 185 -20.49 -6.89 16.22
CA GLN A 185 -20.87 -8.17 15.64
C GLN A 185 -19.79 -9.26 15.87
N PRO A 186 -20.16 -10.55 15.80
CA PRO A 186 -19.17 -11.63 15.88
C PRO A 186 -18.23 -11.62 14.67
N PHE A 187 -17.00 -12.10 14.87
CA PHE A 187 -16.06 -12.31 13.78
C PHE A 187 -16.50 -13.46 12.88
N VAL A 188 -16.25 -13.31 11.59
CA VAL A 188 -16.60 -14.28 10.56
C VAL A 188 -15.29 -14.89 10.06
N TYR A 189 -15.24 -16.22 10.02
CA TYR A 189 -14.07 -16.93 9.49
C TYR A 189 -14.04 -16.86 7.95
N PRO A 190 -12.83 -16.91 7.34
CA PRO A 190 -12.69 -17.01 5.90
C PRO A 190 -13.34 -18.28 5.31
N ASP A 191 -13.90 -18.18 4.10
CA ASP A 191 -14.38 -19.30 3.29
C ASP A 191 -13.51 -19.48 2.04
N ASN A 192 -12.84 -20.62 1.94
CA ASN A 192 -11.95 -20.96 0.84
C ASN A 192 -12.67 -21.33 -0.47
N LYS A 193 -14.00 -21.43 -0.46
CA LYS A 193 -14.80 -21.59 -1.68
C LYS A 193 -15.00 -20.28 -2.44
N LEU A 194 -14.80 -19.14 -1.77
CA LEU A 194 -14.98 -17.82 -2.34
C LEU A 194 -13.68 -17.27 -2.92
N SER A 195 -13.81 -16.37 -3.90
CA SER A 195 -12.69 -15.56 -4.38
C SER A 195 -12.18 -14.64 -3.26
N TYR A 196 -10.96 -14.11 -3.39
CA TYR A 196 -10.33 -13.25 -2.39
C TYR A 196 -11.23 -12.07 -1.96
N SER A 197 -11.78 -11.36 -2.94
CA SER A 197 -12.63 -10.19 -2.74
C SER A 197 -14.04 -10.56 -2.25
N ALA A 198 -14.62 -11.65 -2.75
CA ALA A 198 -15.91 -12.17 -2.26
C ALA A 198 -15.81 -12.65 -0.79
N ASN A 199 -14.72 -13.32 -0.44
CA ASN A 199 -14.44 -13.77 0.92
C ASN A 199 -14.32 -12.59 1.89
N PHE A 200 -13.59 -11.53 1.51
CA PHE A 200 -13.51 -10.32 2.33
C PHE A 200 -14.88 -9.66 2.53
N MET A 201 -15.70 -9.58 1.47
CA MET A 201 -17.05 -9.05 1.55
C MET A 201 -17.97 -9.89 2.46
N GLN A 202 -17.88 -11.22 2.38
CA GLN A 202 -18.57 -12.11 3.32
C GLN A 202 -18.15 -11.83 4.76
N MET A 203 -16.84 -11.71 5.02
CA MET A 203 -16.34 -11.47 6.38
C MET A 203 -16.79 -10.12 6.95
N LEU A 204 -17.01 -9.11 6.10
CA LEU A 204 -17.53 -7.81 6.51
C LEU A 204 -19.03 -7.87 6.86
N PHE A 205 -19.85 -8.49 6.02
CA PHE A 205 -21.30 -8.26 6.07
C PHE A 205 -22.14 -9.44 6.53
N SER A 206 -21.64 -10.67 6.46
CA SER A 206 -22.43 -11.83 6.90
C SER A 206 -22.65 -11.83 8.40
N VAL A 207 -23.79 -12.36 8.83
CA VAL A 207 -24.14 -12.55 10.24
C VAL A 207 -24.69 -13.95 10.44
N PRO A 208 -24.61 -14.54 11.65
CA PRO A 208 -25.11 -15.91 11.87
C PRO A 208 -26.62 -16.08 11.73
N SER A 209 -27.38 -14.97 11.74
CA SER A 209 -28.84 -14.99 11.74
C SER A 209 -29.47 -15.23 10.37
N GLU A 210 -28.71 -15.14 9.27
CA GLU A 210 -29.23 -15.36 7.92
C GLU A 210 -28.12 -15.73 6.92
N GLU A 211 -28.52 -16.32 5.79
CA GLU A 211 -27.59 -16.61 4.70
C GLU A 211 -27.17 -15.32 3.99
N TYR A 212 -25.86 -15.05 3.94
CA TYR A 212 -25.31 -13.95 3.16
C TYR A 212 -24.92 -14.40 1.76
N LYS A 213 -25.53 -13.79 0.73
CA LYS A 213 -25.19 -14.04 -0.67
C LYS A 213 -24.35 -12.89 -1.20
N VAL A 214 -23.10 -13.17 -1.54
CA VAL A 214 -22.20 -12.19 -2.13
C VAL A 214 -22.77 -11.73 -3.47
N ASN A 215 -22.86 -10.42 -3.68
CA ASN A 215 -23.20 -9.86 -4.98
C ASN A 215 -21.93 -9.85 -5.86
N GLU A 216 -21.93 -10.65 -6.93
CA GLU A 216 -20.78 -10.78 -7.84
C GLU A 216 -20.33 -9.44 -8.45
N THR A 217 -21.26 -8.52 -8.71
CA THR A 217 -20.90 -7.19 -9.23
C THR A 217 -20.16 -6.37 -8.19
N LEU A 218 -20.60 -6.40 -6.93
CA LEU A 218 -19.92 -5.71 -5.83
C LEU A 218 -18.58 -6.38 -5.51
N ALA A 219 -18.50 -7.72 -5.55
CA ALA A 219 -17.25 -8.44 -5.36
C ALA A 219 -16.22 -8.08 -6.44
N ARG A 220 -16.63 -7.98 -7.71
CA ARG A 220 -15.75 -7.54 -8.80
C ARG A 220 -15.37 -6.06 -8.69
N ALA A 221 -16.28 -5.20 -8.21
CA ALA A 221 -15.95 -3.80 -7.95
C ALA A 221 -14.88 -3.68 -6.85
N LEU A 222 -15.02 -4.44 -5.76
CA LEU A 222 -14.05 -4.49 -4.67
C LEU A 222 -12.69 -5.03 -5.11
N ASP A 223 -12.70 -6.07 -5.95
CA ASP A 223 -11.49 -6.63 -6.55
C ASP A 223 -10.72 -5.59 -7.38
N ARG A 224 -11.45 -4.78 -8.17
CA ARG A 224 -10.85 -3.66 -8.91
C ARG A 224 -10.32 -2.57 -7.98
N ILE A 225 -11.03 -2.24 -6.91
CA ILE A 225 -10.53 -1.29 -5.90
C ILE A 225 -9.18 -1.78 -5.36
N PHE A 226 -9.05 -3.06 -5.05
CA PHE A 226 -7.77 -3.62 -4.60
C PHE A 226 -6.67 -3.53 -5.66
N ILE A 227 -6.96 -3.87 -6.92
CA ILE A 227 -5.98 -3.74 -8.02
C ILE A 227 -5.50 -2.28 -8.15
N LEU A 228 -6.43 -1.33 -8.14
CA LEU A 228 -6.14 0.10 -8.30
C LEU A 228 -5.35 0.70 -7.12
N HIS A 229 -5.34 0.04 -5.96
CA HIS A 229 -4.60 0.47 -4.77
C HIS A 229 -3.45 -0.47 -4.40
N ALA A 230 -3.07 -1.40 -5.29
CA ALA A 230 -2.07 -2.42 -5.00
C ALA A 230 -0.66 -1.84 -4.77
N ASP A 231 -0.26 -0.83 -5.55
CA ASP A 231 0.99 -0.09 -5.37
C ASP A 231 0.89 1.31 -6.00
N HIS A 232 1.71 2.26 -5.55
CA HIS A 232 1.74 3.61 -6.12
C HIS A 232 3.14 4.24 -6.02
N GLU A 233 4.16 3.48 -6.44
CA GLU A 233 5.57 3.91 -6.48
C GLU A 233 6.09 4.38 -5.09
N GLN A 234 7.04 5.31 -5.03
CA GLN A 234 7.55 5.92 -3.82
C GLN A 234 6.56 6.99 -3.38
N ASN A 235 5.86 6.70 -2.30
CA ASN A 235 5.02 7.64 -1.57
C ASN A 235 5.39 7.58 -0.09
N ALA A 236 4.69 8.36 0.75
CA ALA A 236 4.99 8.45 2.18
C ALA A 236 5.01 7.07 2.86
N SER A 237 3.95 6.28 2.71
CA SER A 237 3.85 4.96 3.35
C SER A 237 4.86 3.95 2.78
N THR A 238 5.05 3.88 1.45
CA THR A 238 6.05 2.98 0.85
C THR A 238 7.46 3.33 1.33
N SER A 239 7.78 4.63 1.43
CA SER A 239 9.06 5.10 1.93
C SER A 239 9.26 4.76 3.41
N THR A 240 8.21 4.87 4.23
CA THR A 240 8.22 4.43 5.63
C THR A 240 8.50 2.93 5.75
N VAL A 241 7.83 2.09 4.95
CA VAL A 241 8.06 0.62 4.95
C VAL A 241 9.51 0.32 4.57
N ARG A 242 10.04 0.95 3.51
CA ARG A 242 11.43 0.77 3.07
C ARG A 242 12.43 1.21 4.13
N LEU A 243 12.22 2.37 4.75
CA LEU A 243 13.12 2.92 5.75
C LEU A 243 13.13 2.05 7.01
N ALA A 244 11.96 1.62 7.50
CA ALA A 244 11.86 0.69 8.62
C ALA A 244 12.54 -0.65 8.29
N GLY A 245 12.30 -1.19 7.08
CA GLY A 245 12.94 -2.43 6.64
C GLY A 245 14.46 -2.33 6.56
N SER A 246 15.00 -1.16 6.21
CA SER A 246 16.46 -0.94 6.10
C SER A 246 17.20 -1.06 7.44
N SER A 247 16.49 -0.93 8.57
CA SER A 247 17.09 -1.15 9.90
C SER A 247 17.04 -2.62 10.35
N GLY A 248 16.55 -3.53 9.50
CA GLY A 248 16.35 -4.93 9.86
C GLY A 248 15.03 -5.23 10.60
N ALA A 249 14.08 -4.28 10.61
CA ALA A 249 12.79 -4.52 11.26
C ALA A 249 11.99 -5.62 10.56
N ASN A 250 11.34 -6.49 11.34
CA ASN A 250 10.60 -7.63 10.77
C ASN A 250 9.47 -7.18 9.83
N PRO A 251 9.03 -8.02 8.86
CA PRO A 251 8.06 -7.61 7.84
C PRO A 251 6.73 -7.10 8.40
N PHE A 252 6.22 -7.68 9.49
CA PHE A 252 4.96 -7.26 10.10
C PHE A 252 5.07 -5.86 10.71
N ALA A 253 6.17 -5.56 11.41
CA ALA A 253 6.44 -4.24 11.94
C ALA A 253 6.60 -3.19 10.83
N CYS A 254 7.28 -3.55 9.73
CA CYS A 254 7.41 -2.67 8.57
C CYS A 254 6.05 -2.33 7.95
N ILE A 255 5.17 -3.32 7.77
CA ILE A 255 3.81 -3.08 7.26
C ILE A 255 2.98 -2.28 8.25
N ALA A 256 3.09 -2.54 9.57
CA ALA A 256 2.40 -1.73 10.57
C ALA A 256 2.80 -0.25 10.52
N ALA A 257 4.10 0.04 10.30
CA ALA A 257 4.58 1.40 10.11
C ALA A 257 4.01 2.04 8.82
N GLY A 258 3.90 1.26 7.73
CA GLY A 258 3.23 1.69 6.50
C GLY A 258 1.75 2.03 6.71
N ILE A 259 1.01 1.18 7.44
CA ILE A 259 -0.40 1.41 7.78
C ILE A 259 -0.55 2.66 8.65
N ALA A 260 0.32 2.85 9.64
CA ALA A 260 0.31 4.04 10.48
C ALA A 260 0.57 5.33 9.69
N CYS A 261 1.49 5.28 8.72
CA CYS A 261 1.75 6.38 7.81
C CYS A 261 0.55 6.65 6.89
N LEU A 262 -0.06 5.59 6.32
CA LEU A 262 -1.24 5.69 5.47
C LEU A 262 -2.46 6.24 6.21
N TRP A 263 -2.59 5.96 7.51
CA TRP A 263 -3.68 6.52 8.32
C TRP A 263 -3.60 8.05 8.49
N GLY A 264 -2.44 8.67 8.21
CA GLY A 264 -2.34 10.13 8.17
C GLY A 264 -3.36 10.73 7.18
N PRO A 265 -4.23 11.68 7.58
CA PRO A 265 -5.30 12.20 6.71
C PRO A 265 -4.81 12.77 5.38
N ALA A 266 -3.62 13.40 5.37
CA ALA A 266 -3.01 13.96 4.18
C ALA A 266 -2.47 12.91 3.19
N HIS A 267 -2.46 11.62 3.57
CA HIS A 267 -1.98 10.52 2.73
C HIS A 267 -3.12 9.56 2.36
N GLY A 268 -3.73 8.86 3.33
CA GLY A 268 -4.79 7.88 3.06
C GLY A 268 -6.22 8.38 3.26
N GLY A 269 -6.41 9.61 3.73
CA GLY A 269 -7.73 10.15 4.09
C GLY A 269 -8.55 10.73 2.93
N ALA A 270 -8.05 10.69 1.70
CA ALA A 270 -8.70 11.36 0.56
C ALA A 270 -10.14 10.85 0.30
N ASN A 271 -10.37 9.54 0.43
CA ASN A 271 -11.71 8.97 0.22
C ASN A 271 -12.69 9.37 1.33
N GLU A 272 -12.23 9.39 2.58
CA GLU A 272 -13.02 9.83 3.74
C GLU A 272 -13.39 11.31 3.60
N ALA A 273 -12.42 12.17 3.28
CA ALA A 273 -12.66 13.59 3.03
C ALA A 273 -13.66 13.84 1.89
N CYS A 274 -13.62 13.02 0.83
CA CYS A 274 -14.58 13.11 -0.27
C CYS A 274 -16.00 12.74 0.19
N LEU A 275 -16.14 11.69 1.01
CA LEU A 275 -17.44 11.29 1.56
C LEU A 275 -17.97 12.34 2.55
N ASP A 276 -17.14 12.84 3.46
CA ASP A 276 -17.50 13.92 4.39
C ASP A 276 -17.96 15.17 3.63
N MET A 277 -17.28 15.53 2.54
CA MET A 277 -17.67 16.62 1.66
C MET A 277 -19.06 16.38 1.03
N LEU A 278 -19.31 15.16 0.54
CA LEU A 278 -20.61 14.81 -0.05
C LEU A 278 -21.73 14.81 1.00
N GLU A 279 -21.46 14.37 2.22
CA GLU A 279 -22.39 14.44 3.35
C GLU A 279 -22.67 15.90 3.76
N GLU A 280 -21.63 16.76 3.77
CA GLU A 280 -21.79 18.19 4.04
C GLU A 280 -22.67 18.89 2.99
N ILE A 281 -22.49 18.54 1.71
CA ILE A 281 -23.33 19.00 0.59
C ILE A 281 -24.77 18.49 0.78
N GLY A 282 -24.94 17.23 1.17
CA GLY A 282 -26.22 16.59 1.49
C GLY A 282 -27.12 16.35 0.27
N ASP A 283 -27.57 17.41 -0.39
CA ASP A 283 -28.57 17.33 -1.47
C ASP A 283 -28.07 17.92 -2.79
N VAL A 284 -28.57 17.38 -3.91
CA VAL A 284 -28.21 17.80 -5.28
C VAL A 284 -28.50 19.28 -5.52
N SER A 285 -29.54 19.84 -4.89
CA SER A 285 -29.87 21.28 -5.02
C SER A 285 -28.77 22.20 -4.47
N ARG A 286 -27.93 21.71 -3.54
CA ARG A 286 -26.83 22.47 -2.92
C ARG A 286 -25.54 22.39 -3.72
N VAL A 287 -25.42 21.51 -4.72
CA VAL A 287 -24.20 21.34 -5.53
C VAL A 287 -23.75 22.67 -6.16
N GLY A 288 -24.68 23.45 -6.69
CA GLY A 288 -24.35 24.75 -7.30
C GLY A 288 -23.77 25.77 -6.32
N GLU A 289 -24.19 25.73 -5.05
CA GLU A 289 -23.64 26.56 -3.97
C GLU A 289 -22.20 26.16 -3.66
N TYR A 290 -21.96 24.86 -3.48
CA TYR A 290 -20.66 24.32 -3.13
C TYR A 290 -19.63 24.47 -4.25
N ILE A 291 -20.04 24.37 -5.52
CA ILE A 291 -19.18 24.71 -6.66
C ILE A 291 -18.73 26.18 -6.61
N LYS A 292 -19.63 27.10 -6.22
CA LYS A 292 -19.26 28.51 -6.05
C LYS A 292 -18.28 28.70 -4.89
N LYS A 293 -18.50 28.03 -3.75
CA LYS A 293 -17.57 28.04 -2.62
C LYS A 293 -16.19 27.51 -3.01
N ALA A 294 -16.10 26.38 -3.69
CA ALA A 294 -14.83 25.79 -4.14
C ALA A 294 -14.05 26.69 -5.11
N LYS A 295 -14.75 27.51 -5.91
CA LYS A 295 -14.12 28.49 -6.82
C LYS A 295 -13.70 29.78 -6.11
N ASP A 296 -14.30 30.10 -4.97
CA ASP A 296 -13.94 31.25 -4.17
C ASP A 296 -12.74 30.94 -3.27
N LYS A 297 -11.59 31.55 -3.58
CA LYS A 297 -10.34 31.36 -2.84
C LYS A 297 -10.43 31.77 -1.36
N ASN A 298 -11.45 32.54 -0.97
CA ASN A 298 -11.65 33.02 0.40
C ASN A 298 -12.64 32.17 1.20
N SER A 299 -13.30 31.18 0.60
CA SER A 299 -14.35 30.40 1.26
C SER A 299 -13.82 29.46 2.35
N GLY A 300 -12.52 29.13 2.30
CA GLY A 300 -11.92 28.10 3.15
C GLY A 300 -12.37 26.67 2.82
N PHE A 301 -13.25 26.50 1.83
CA PHE A 301 -13.76 25.22 1.37
C PHE A 301 -12.74 24.55 0.43
N ARG A 302 -12.35 23.31 0.72
CA ARG A 302 -11.37 22.52 -0.03
C ARG A 302 -11.82 21.08 -0.16
#